data_AF-A0A9W6MMG9-F1
#
_entry.id   AF-A0A9W6MMG9-F1
#
_cell.length_a   1.000
_cell.length_b   1.000
_cell.length_c   1.000
_cell.angle_alpha   90.00
_cell.angle_beta   90.00
_cell.angle_gamma   90.00
#
_symmetry.space_group_name_H-M   'P 1'
#
loop_
_entity.id
_entity.type
_entity.pdbx_description
1 polymer ?
#
loop_
_entity_poly.entity_id
_entity_poly.type
_entity_poly.pdbx_seq_one_letter_code
_entity_poly.pdbx_strand_id
1 'polypeptide(L)'
;MVSPVDANNQDFMTRTLRQAAQETGTDFNFLLRTAARESNFDVRAEASTSSATGLFQFIEQTWLGVMQRRGAEHGYEDAAAAISRDANGRYVVEDPVQRQRILDLRFDAEASARMAGELAAENAAVIQTRIGRPASGGELYAAHFLGAQGAASLIEAAENNPQGRADQLFPAAARANRAIFYEDGRARSTSEVLASLTGDRPAPQIPASANRAAAASPDLDDSGNIRLAGSYTPARNTSPVAPGSHRVGNGELSPALVEILASLDAPRSAGRARNS
;
A
#
# COMPACT_ATOMS: atom_id res chain seq x y z
N MET A 1 7.33 14.12 -25.48
CA MET A 1 6.78 15.47 -25.29
C MET A 1 5.47 15.29 -24.54
N VAL A 2 5.40 15.76 -23.30
CA VAL A 2 4.18 15.72 -22.48
C VAL A 2 3.29 16.90 -22.92
N SER A 3 1.99 16.70 -23.09
CA SER A 3 1.11 17.74 -23.62
C SER A 3 0.95 18.88 -22.60
N PRO A 4 0.69 20.14 -23.03
CA PRO A 4 0.50 21.26 -22.09
C PRO A 4 -0.61 21.03 -21.05
N VAL A 5 -1.64 20.24 -21.39
CA VAL A 5 -2.71 19.83 -20.48
C VAL A 5 -2.20 18.85 -19.41
N ASP A 6 -1.32 17.94 -19.79
CA ASP A 6 -0.72 16.95 -18.88
C ASP A 6 0.24 17.63 -17.89
N ALA A 7 1.00 18.65 -18.33
CA ALA A 7 1.90 19.43 -17.46
C ALA A 7 1.13 20.22 -16.39
N ASN A 8 0.04 20.90 -16.77
CA ASN A 8 -0.81 21.62 -15.82
C ASN A 8 -1.45 20.70 -14.78
N ASN A 9 -1.81 19.48 -15.17
CA ASN A 9 -2.40 18.50 -14.26
C ASN A 9 -1.37 17.94 -13.26
N GLN A 10 -0.13 17.70 -13.71
CA GLN A 10 0.99 17.31 -12.85
C GLN A 10 1.35 18.39 -11.82
N ASP A 11 1.33 19.66 -12.23
CA ASP A 11 1.58 20.81 -11.35
C ASP A 11 0.46 21.00 -10.31
N PHE A 12 -0.79 20.71 -10.68
CA PHE A 12 -1.91 20.70 -9.73
C PHE A 12 -1.74 19.57 -8.71
N MET A 13 -1.55 18.33 -9.14
CA MET A 13 -1.35 17.18 -8.24
C MET A 13 -0.18 17.39 -7.28
N THR A 14 0.96 17.86 -7.78
CA THR A 14 2.15 18.11 -6.95
C THR A 14 1.87 19.13 -5.86
N ARG A 15 1.13 20.21 -6.17
CA ARG A 15 0.75 21.23 -5.18
C ARG A 15 -0.25 20.68 -4.16
N THR A 16 -1.28 19.97 -4.61
CA THR A 16 -2.28 19.34 -3.73
C THR A 16 -1.63 18.40 -2.72
N LEU A 17 -0.75 17.51 -3.19
CA LEU A 17 -0.04 16.57 -2.32
C LEU A 17 0.92 17.26 -1.36
N ARG A 18 1.60 18.33 -1.79
CA ARG A 18 2.49 19.11 -0.92
C ARG A 18 1.72 19.85 0.16
N GLN A 19 0.56 20.40 -0.18
CA GLN A 19 -0.31 21.07 0.78
C GLN A 19 -0.83 20.08 1.83
N ALA A 20 -1.37 18.94 1.40
CA ALA A 20 -1.83 17.91 2.33
C ALA A 20 -0.71 17.39 3.25
N ALA A 21 0.51 17.21 2.73
CA ALA A 21 1.68 16.86 3.53
C ALA A 21 1.97 17.90 4.62
N GLN A 22 1.90 19.19 4.29
CA GLN A 22 2.11 20.28 5.24
C GLN A 22 1.01 20.37 6.30
N GLU A 23 -0.24 20.24 5.90
CA GLU A 23 -1.41 20.35 6.79
C GLU A 23 -1.50 19.18 7.78
N THR A 24 -1.09 17.98 7.36
CA THR A 24 -1.21 16.75 8.16
C THR A 24 0.08 16.32 8.88
N GLY A 25 1.21 16.94 8.52
CA GLY A 25 2.53 16.55 9.03
C GLY A 25 3.11 15.26 8.40
N THR A 26 2.45 14.70 7.38
CA THR A 26 2.92 13.52 6.65
C THR A 26 3.99 13.88 5.61
N ASP A 27 4.90 12.94 5.29
CA ASP A 27 5.92 13.14 4.24
C ASP A 27 5.30 13.28 2.85
N PHE A 28 5.70 14.31 2.10
CA PHE A 28 5.25 14.55 0.73
C PHE A 28 5.58 13.39 -0.20
N ASN A 29 6.79 12.81 -0.10
CA ASN A 29 7.19 11.74 -1.00
C ASN A 29 6.42 10.45 -0.72
N PHE A 30 6.01 10.21 0.53
CA PHE A 30 5.07 9.15 0.86
C PHE A 30 3.74 9.34 0.12
N LEU A 31 3.09 10.51 0.25
CA LEU A 31 1.82 10.76 -0.45
C LEU A 31 1.95 10.63 -1.97
N LEU A 32 3.05 11.15 -2.54
CA LEU A 32 3.35 11.04 -3.97
C LEU A 32 3.48 9.59 -4.44
N ARG A 33 4.29 8.77 -3.73
CA ARG A 33 4.48 7.35 -4.07
C ARG A 33 3.20 6.55 -3.89
N THR A 34 2.43 6.83 -2.84
CA THR A 34 1.16 6.15 -2.60
C THR A 34 0.15 6.49 -3.69
N ALA A 35 -0.04 7.76 -4.04
CA ALA A 35 -0.93 8.16 -5.14
C ALA A 35 -0.51 7.52 -6.49
N ALA A 36 0.79 7.47 -6.77
CA ALA A 36 1.31 6.80 -7.96
C ALA A 36 0.99 5.29 -7.96
N ARG A 37 1.15 4.63 -6.82
CA ARG A 37 0.94 3.18 -6.68
C ARG A 37 -0.54 2.80 -6.68
N GLU A 38 -1.39 3.58 -6.05
CA GLU A 38 -2.81 3.24 -5.87
C GLU A 38 -3.66 3.56 -7.10
N SER A 39 -3.40 4.68 -7.78
CA SER A 39 -4.24 5.14 -8.89
C SER A 39 -3.46 5.62 -10.11
N ASN A 40 -2.12 5.65 -10.06
CA ASN A 40 -1.30 6.34 -11.05
C ASN A 40 -1.76 7.80 -11.27
N PHE A 41 -2.09 8.48 -10.16
CA PHE A 41 -2.63 9.84 -10.13
C PHE A 41 -4.02 10.03 -10.75
N ASP A 42 -4.78 8.96 -10.99
CA ASP A 42 -6.15 9.04 -11.47
C ASP A 42 -7.13 9.27 -10.32
N VAL A 43 -7.63 10.50 -10.20
CA VAL A 43 -8.63 10.89 -9.20
C VAL A 43 -9.99 10.21 -9.42
N ARG A 44 -10.22 9.59 -10.59
CA ARG A 44 -11.43 8.86 -10.93
C ARG A 44 -11.26 7.34 -10.87
N ALA A 45 -10.11 6.84 -10.39
CA ALA A 45 -9.84 5.42 -10.31
C ALA A 45 -10.88 4.71 -9.43
N GLU A 46 -11.45 3.62 -9.93
CA GLU A 46 -12.39 2.76 -9.20
C GLU A 46 -11.97 1.30 -9.36
N ALA A 47 -11.85 0.60 -8.24
CA ALA A 47 -11.59 -0.83 -8.25
C ALA A 47 -12.86 -1.62 -8.61
N SER A 48 -12.72 -2.66 -9.44
CA SER A 48 -13.86 -3.49 -9.87
C SER A 48 -14.33 -4.51 -8.83
N THR A 49 -13.52 -4.77 -7.79
CA THR A 49 -13.74 -5.85 -6.81
C THR A 49 -13.86 -5.35 -5.38
N SER A 50 -13.81 -4.05 -5.15
CA SER A 50 -13.89 -3.44 -3.82
C SER A 50 -14.60 -2.08 -3.92
N SER A 51 -14.80 -1.40 -2.79
CA SER A 51 -15.27 -0.02 -2.79
C SER A 51 -14.13 0.99 -2.93
N ALA A 52 -12.91 0.57 -3.26
CA ALA A 52 -11.76 1.47 -3.40
C ALA A 52 -11.99 2.49 -4.51
N THR A 53 -11.80 3.77 -4.17
CA THR A 53 -12.12 4.89 -5.06
C THR A 53 -11.11 6.02 -4.92
N GLY A 54 -10.82 6.69 -6.04
CA GLY A 54 -10.08 7.93 -6.12
C GLY A 54 -8.56 7.78 -6.02
N LEU A 55 -7.91 8.92 -5.81
CA LEU A 55 -6.46 9.11 -5.86
C LEU A 55 -5.67 8.13 -4.96
N PHE A 56 -6.23 7.82 -3.79
CA PHE A 56 -5.64 6.95 -2.77
C PHE A 56 -6.39 5.63 -2.58
N GLN A 57 -7.30 5.27 -3.49
CA GLN A 57 -8.06 4.02 -3.44
C GLN A 57 -8.73 3.74 -2.09
N PHE A 58 -9.30 4.78 -1.47
CA PHE A 58 -9.99 4.67 -0.20
C PHE A 58 -11.19 3.75 -0.31
N ILE A 59 -11.23 2.69 0.51
CA ILE A 59 -12.45 1.92 0.72
C ILE A 59 -13.40 2.69 1.64
N GLU A 60 -14.70 2.40 1.51
CA GLU A 60 -15.77 3.13 2.19
C GLU A 60 -15.58 3.28 3.70
N GLN A 61 -15.29 2.20 4.42
CA GLN A 61 -15.26 2.24 5.88
C GLN A 61 -14.06 3.01 6.42
N THR A 62 -12.90 2.88 5.79
CA THR A 62 -11.71 3.66 6.10
C THR A 62 -11.97 5.14 5.82
N TRP A 63 -12.57 5.46 4.67
CA TRP A 63 -12.92 6.82 4.31
C TRP A 63 -13.84 7.48 5.35
N LEU A 64 -14.96 6.84 5.67
CA LEU A 64 -15.89 7.36 6.66
C LEU A 64 -15.23 7.48 8.03
N GLY A 65 -14.36 6.54 8.40
CA GLY A 65 -13.65 6.59 9.67
C GLY A 65 -12.70 7.77 9.80
N VAL A 66 -11.86 8.01 8.77
CA VAL A 66 -10.94 9.14 8.77
C VAL A 66 -11.69 10.46 8.66
N MET A 67 -12.71 10.53 7.78
CA MET A 67 -13.56 11.72 7.64
C MET A 67 -14.27 12.08 8.94
N GLN A 68 -14.82 11.11 9.67
CA GLN A 68 -15.43 11.36 10.98
C GLN A 68 -14.42 11.96 11.96
N ARG A 69 -13.21 11.38 12.04
CA ARG A 69 -12.22 11.77 13.06
C ARG A 69 -11.55 13.09 12.75
N ARG A 70 -11.17 13.33 11.49
CA ARG A 70 -10.28 14.41 11.09
C ARG A 70 -10.88 15.37 10.06
N GLY A 71 -12.01 15.04 9.44
CA GLY A 71 -12.61 15.85 8.38
C GLY A 71 -12.91 17.29 8.80
N ALA A 72 -13.32 17.51 10.05
CA ALA A 72 -13.60 18.84 10.59
C ALA A 72 -12.36 19.76 10.59
N GLU A 73 -11.16 19.23 10.76
CA GLU A 73 -9.91 20.01 10.73
C GLU A 73 -9.58 20.53 9.33
N HIS A 74 -10.26 19.99 8.31
CA HIS A 74 -10.03 20.24 6.89
C HIS A 74 -11.24 20.88 6.18
N GLY A 75 -12.18 21.45 6.94
CA GLY A 75 -13.37 22.12 6.40
C GLY A 75 -14.50 21.19 5.97
N TYR A 76 -14.53 19.96 6.50
CA TYR A 76 -15.59 18.98 6.27
C TYR A 76 -16.42 18.71 7.53
N GLU A 77 -16.70 19.74 8.33
CA GLU A 77 -17.40 19.65 9.61
C GLU A 77 -18.78 18.97 9.47
N ASP A 78 -19.57 19.38 8.49
CA ASP A 78 -20.90 18.80 8.23
C ASP A 78 -20.82 17.33 7.82
N ALA A 79 -19.80 16.95 7.04
CA ALA A 79 -19.58 15.57 6.65
C ALA A 79 -19.14 14.71 7.84
N ALA A 80 -18.20 15.22 8.65
CA ALA A 80 -17.71 14.54 9.84
C ALA A 80 -18.84 14.32 10.87
N ALA A 81 -19.67 15.34 11.10
CA ALA A 81 -20.80 15.29 12.04
C ALA A 81 -21.91 14.32 11.60
N ALA A 82 -22.08 14.10 10.30
CA ALA A 82 -23.07 13.18 9.76
C ALA A 82 -22.70 11.70 9.89
N ILE A 83 -21.43 11.40 10.22
CA ILE A 83 -20.94 10.02 10.32
C ILE A 83 -21.04 9.57 11.78
N SER A 84 -21.79 8.49 12.00
CA SER A 84 -21.89 7.82 13.31
C SER A 84 -21.36 6.38 13.24
N ARG A 85 -21.31 5.72 14.39
CA ARG A 85 -21.00 4.29 14.48
C ARG A 85 -22.24 3.53 14.93
N ASP A 86 -22.54 2.42 14.25
CA ASP A 86 -23.62 1.53 14.66
C ASP A 86 -23.24 0.66 15.89
N ALA A 87 -24.16 -0.19 16.34
CA ALA A 87 -23.94 -1.08 17.49
C ALA A 87 -22.78 -2.08 17.29
N ASN A 88 -22.36 -2.34 16.05
CA ASN A 88 -21.25 -3.21 15.71
C ASN A 88 -19.95 -2.43 15.46
N GLY A 89 -19.96 -1.10 15.67
CA GLY A 89 -18.82 -0.22 15.46
C GLY A 89 -18.58 0.18 14.00
N ARG A 90 -19.49 -0.15 13.08
CA ARG A 90 -19.40 0.20 11.66
C ARG A 90 -19.72 1.67 11.45
N TYR A 91 -18.97 2.35 10.59
CA TYR A 91 -19.27 3.73 10.20
C TYR A 91 -20.47 3.79 9.26
N VAL A 92 -21.44 4.62 9.62
CA VAL A 92 -22.70 4.79 8.91
C VAL A 92 -23.07 6.28 8.78
N VAL A 93 -23.85 6.60 7.75
CA VAL A 93 -24.48 7.90 7.53
C VAL A 93 -25.94 7.61 7.24
N GLU A 94 -26.84 8.19 8.02
CA GLU A 94 -28.27 7.83 8.00
C GLU A 94 -28.96 8.25 6.71
N ASP A 95 -28.72 9.48 6.25
CA ASP A 95 -29.25 9.97 4.97
C ASP A 95 -28.45 9.39 3.79
N PRO A 96 -29.06 8.58 2.91
CA PRO A 96 -28.38 8.00 1.75
C PRO A 96 -27.84 9.04 0.76
N VAL A 97 -28.49 10.20 0.62
CA VAL A 97 -28.04 11.26 -0.29
C VAL A 97 -26.80 11.96 0.29
N GLN A 98 -26.83 12.27 1.60
CA GLN A 98 -25.66 12.79 2.29
C GLN A 98 -24.50 11.78 2.29
N ARG A 99 -24.80 10.50 2.53
CA ARG A 99 -23.81 9.41 2.46
C ARG A 99 -23.10 9.40 1.12
N GLN A 100 -23.85 9.49 0.01
CA GLN A 100 -23.24 9.50 -1.32
C GLN A 100 -22.34 10.72 -1.52
N ARG A 101 -22.79 11.91 -1.11
CA ARG A 101 -21.97 13.13 -1.17
C ARG A 101 -20.66 13.01 -0.39
N ILE A 102 -20.70 12.41 0.79
CA ILE A 102 -19.50 12.16 1.60
C ILE A 102 -18.58 11.16 0.89
N LEU A 103 -19.11 10.11 0.26
CA LEU A 103 -18.29 9.14 -0.46
C LEU A 103 -17.71 9.67 -1.76
N ASP A 104 -18.39 10.59 -2.42
CA ASP A 104 -17.95 11.23 -3.66
C ASP A 104 -16.75 12.16 -3.44
N LEU A 105 -16.53 12.65 -2.21
CA LEU A 105 -15.31 13.38 -1.84
C LEU A 105 -14.03 12.54 -2.03
N ARG A 106 -14.12 11.22 -2.19
CA ARG A 106 -12.95 10.40 -2.59
C ARG A 106 -12.42 10.74 -3.99
N PHE A 107 -13.29 11.25 -4.87
CA PHE A 107 -12.92 11.75 -6.19
C PHE A 107 -12.34 13.17 -6.15
N ASP A 108 -12.48 13.89 -5.04
CA ASP A 108 -11.87 15.20 -4.85
C ASP A 108 -10.41 15.04 -4.43
N ALA A 109 -9.50 15.58 -5.24
CA ALA A 109 -8.06 15.39 -5.02
C ALA A 109 -7.57 15.98 -3.70
N GLU A 110 -8.11 17.12 -3.29
CA GLU A 110 -7.69 17.80 -2.05
C GLU A 110 -8.22 17.05 -0.83
N ALA A 111 -9.51 16.71 -0.81
CA ALA A 111 -10.12 15.92 0.25
C ALA A 111 -9.40 14.57 0.40
N SER A 112 -9.18 13.88 -0.72
CA SER A 112 -8.52 12.58 -0.76
C SER A 112 -7.08 12.66 -0.24
N ALA A 113 -6.32 13.68 -0.66
CA ALA A 113 -4.95 13.89 -0.20
C ALA A 113 -4.86 14.23 1.29
N ARG A 114 -5.74 15.10 1.79
CA ARG A 114 -5.80 15.45 3.23
C ARG A 114 -6.13 14.23 4.07
N MET A 115 -7.18 13.48 3.71
CA MET A 115 -7.55 12.27 4.46
C MET A 115 -6.47 11.18 4.37
N ALA A 116 -5.75 11.06 3.25
CA ALA A 116 -4.62 10.16 3.13
C ALA A 116 -3.45 10.58 4.05
N GLY A 117 -3.16 11.88 4.12
CA GLY A 117 -2.18 12.44 5.04
C GLY A 117 -2.56 12.20 6.51
N GLU A 118 -3.83 12.36 6.87
CA GLU A 118 -4.29 12.10 8.23
C GLU A 118 -4.22 10.62 8.62
N LEU A 119 -4.67 9.73 7.73
CA LEU A 119 -4.57 8.29 7.96
C LEU A 119 -3.10 7.85 8.12
N ALA A 120 -2.22 8.42 7.30
CA ALA A 120 -0.79 8.17 7.38
C ALA A 120 -0.19 8.66 8.71
N ALA A 121 -0.55 9.87 9.17
CA ALA A 121 -0.10 10.40 10.45
C ALA A 121 -0.58 9.53 11.63
N GLU A 122 -1.85 9.12 11.63
CA GLU A 122 -2.42 8.21 12.64
C GLU A 122 -1.69 6.86 12.66
N ASN A 123 -1.46 6.27 11.48
CA ASN A 123 -0.74 5.00 11.35
C ASN A 123 0.70 5.12 11.84
N ALA A 124 1.39 6.21 11.49
CA ALA A 124 2.76 6.46 11.92
C ALA A 124 2.87 6.56 13.45
N ALA A 125 1.92 7.24 14.11
CA ALA A 125 1.90 7.36 15.57
C ALA A 125 1.71 5.99 16.27
N VAL A 126 0.81 5.15 15.75
CA VAL A 126 0.59 3.80 16.26
C VAL A 126 1.85 2.94 16.11
N ILE A 127 2.46 2.95 14.91
CA ILE A 127 3.67 2.18 14.64
C ILE A 127 4.82 2.67 15.54
N GLN A 128 5.03 3.98 15.63
CA GLN A 128 6.10 4.55 16.45
C GLN A 128 5.97 4.18 17.93
N THR A 129 4.75 4.16 18.46
CA THR A 129 4.49 3.74 19.85
C THR A 129 4.88 2.29 20.07
N ARG A 130 4.71 1.43 19.06
CA ARG A 130 5.03 0.01 19.12
C ARG A 130 6.51 -0.28 18.96
N ILE A 131 7.16 0.31 17.95
CA ILE A 131 8.54 -0.02 17.57
C ILE A 131 9.60 0.91 18.19
N GLY A 132 9.17 1.97 18.89
CA GLY A 132 10.07 2.90 19.59
C GLY A 132 10.86 3.86 18.68
N ARG A 133 10.60 3.86 17.37
CA ARG A 133 11.18 4.77 16.38
C ARG A 133 10.15 5.18 15.33
N PRO A 134 10.33 6.31 14.63
CA PRO A 134 9.49 6.66 13.50
C PRO A 134 9.48 5.55 12.43
N ALA A 135 8.32 5.32 11.82
CA ALA A 135 8.20 4.45 10.65
C ALA A 135 8.87 5.11 9.44
N SER A 136 9.60 4.33 8.64
CA SER A 136 10.02 4.76 7.32
C SER A 136 8.82 4.88 6.37
N GLY A 137 8.97 5.58 5.24
CA GLY A 137 7.89 5.70 4.26
C GLY A 137 7.42 4.35 3.69
N GLY A 138 8.32 3.36 3.58
CA GLY A 138 7.97 2.01 3.16
C GLY A 138 7.20 1.22 4.23
N GLU A 139 7.61 1.35 5.49
CA GLU A 139 6.89 0.76 6.63
C GLU A 139 5.50 1.37 6.82
N LEU A 140 5.37 2.67 6.54
CA LEU A 140 4.07 3.35 6.54
C LEU A 140 3.15 2.84 5.42
N TYR A 141 3.72 2.43 4.27
CA TYR A 141 2.95 1.75 3.24
C TYR A 141 2.47 0.37 3.69
N ALA A 142 3.28 -0.37 4.46
CA ALA A 142 2.81 -1.62 5.06
C ALA A 142 1.58 -1.40 5.98
N ALA A 143 1.45 -0.22 6.60
CA ALA A 143 0.28 0.17 7.39
C ALA A 143 -0.98 0.36 6.52
N HIS A 144 -0.82 0.94 5.33
CA HIS A 144 -1.91 1.03 4.37
C HIS A 144 -2.42 -0.38 3.97
N PHE A 145 -1.51 -1.36 3.89
CA PHE A 145 -1.82 -2.73 3.51
C PHE A 145 -2.41 -3.58 4.67
N LEU A 146 -1.79 -3.55 5.85
CA LEU A 146 -2.10 -4.44 6.98
C LEU A 146 -2.90 -3.76 8.11
N GLY A 147 -3.14 -2.45 8.00
CA GLY A 147 -3.46 -1.60 9.14
C GLY A 147 -2.22 -1.33 10.01
N ALA A 148 -2.28 -0.28 10.85
CA ALA A 148 -1.13 0.14 11.66
C ALA A 148 -0.61 -0.95 12.62
N GLN A 149 -1.50 -1.67 13.29
CA GLN A 149 -1.13 -2.75 14.21
C GLN A 149 -0.50 -3.93 13.48
N GLY A 150 -1.03 -4.27 12.29
CA GLY A 150 -0.49 -5.34 11.46
C GLY A 150 0.90 -4.98 10.92
N ALA A 151 1.10 -3.74 10.48
CA ALA A 151 2.41 -3.25 10.07
C ALA A 151 3.42 -3.25 11.21
N ALA A 152 3.06 -2.73 12.39
CA ALA A 152 3.92 -2.79 13.57
C ALA A 152 4.33 -4.23 13.90
N SER A 153 3.36 -5.16 13.88
CA SER A 153 3.62 -6.59 14.12
C SER A 153 4.55 -7.20 13.05
N LEU A 154 4.40 -6.80 11.79
CA LEU A 154 5.27 -7.27 10.71
C LEU A 154 6.69 -6.72 10.87
N ILE A 155 6.85 -5.45 11.23
CA ILE A 155 8.14 -4.80 11.46
C ILE A 155 8.86 -5.49 12.62
N GLU A 156 8.21 -5.62 13.78
CA GLU A 156 8.76 -6.31 14.94
C GLU A 156 9.14 -7.76 14.59
N ALA A 157 8.31 -8.46 13.83
CA ALA A 157 8.58 -9.84 13.43
C ALA A 157 9.72 -9.95 12.40
N ALA A 158 9.88 -8.98 11.50
CA ALA A 158 11.00 -8.94 10.57
C ALA A 158 12.33 -8.63 11.28
N GLU A 159 12.31 -7.78 12.32
CA GLU A 159 13.48 -7.47 13.14
C GLU A 159 13.88 -8.66 14.03
N ASN A 160 12.92 -9.32 14.68
CA ASN A 160 13.20 -10.37 15.67
C ASN A 160 13.25 -11.79 15.08
N ASN A 161 12.52 -12.05 14.00
CA ASN A 161 12.43 -13.36 13.35
C ASN A 161 12.28 -13.21 11.82
N PRO A 162 13.31 -12.73 11.10
CA PRO A 162 13.23 -12.40 9.68
C PRO A 162 12.89 -13.58 8.77
N GLN A 163 13.12 -14.81 9.21
CA GLN A 163 12.81 -16.05 8.45
C GLN A 163 11.48 -16.67 8.86
N GLY A 164 10.77 -16.07 9.81
CA GLY A 164 9.45 -16.51 10.24
C GLY A 164 8.43 -16.40 9.12
N ARG A 165 7.48 -17.33 9.07
CA ARG A 165 6.44 -17.35 8.04
C ARG A 165 5.40 -16.24 8.24
N ALA A 166 5.36 -15.28 7.31
CA ALA A 166 4.44 -14.14 7.39
C ALA A 166 2.96 -14.56 7.28
N ASP A 167 2.67 -15.64 6.56
CA ASP A 167 1.31 -16.12 6.38
C ASP A 167 0.73 -16.81 7.62
N GLN A 168 1.59 -17.28 8.54
CA GLN A 168 1.16 -17.75 9.85
C GLN A 168 0.84 -16.59 10.79
N LEU A 169 1.56 -15.47 10.65
CA LEU A 169 1.32 -14.26 11.42
C LEU A 169 0.05 -13.53 10.93
N PHE A 170 -0.21 -13.54 9.61
CA PHE A 170 -1.34 -12.84 8.99
C PHE A 170 -2.20 -13.78 8.11
N PRO A 171 -2.86 -14.81 8.68
CA PRO A 171 -3.55 -15.83 7.90
C PRO A 171 -4.72 -15.29 7.07
N ALA A 172 -5.41 -14.24 7.56
CA ALA A 172 -6.48 -13.60 6.80
C ALA A 172 -5.92 -12.81 5.60
N ALA A 173 -4.90 -11.98 5.83
CA ALA A 173 -4.25 -11.22 4.77
C ALA A 173 -3.58 -12.14 3.74
N ALA A 174 -2.97 -13.25 4.17
CA ALA A 174 -2.34 -14.22 3.28
C ALA A 174 -3.34 -14.96 2.39
N ARG A 175 -4.55 -15.26 2.88
CA ARG A 175 -5.62 -15.84 2.07
C ARG A 175 -6.15 -14.85 1.03
N ALA A 176 -6.33 -13.59 1.42
CA ALA A 176 -6.80 -12.55 0.51
C ALA A 176 -5.73 -12.15 -0.53
N ASN A 177 -4.45 -12.25 -0.17
CA ASN A 177 -3.35 -11.65 -0.94
C ASN A 177 -2.21 -12.63 -1.18
N ARG A 178 -2.55 -13.73 -1.85
CA ARG A 178 -1.62 -14.83 -2.11
C ARG A 178 -0.32 -14.36 -2.77
N ALA A 179 -0.39 -13.41 -3.71
CA ALA A 179 0.79 -12.90 -4.42
C ALA A 179 1.77 -12.12 -3.54
N ILE A 180 1.32 -11.57 -2.41
CA ILE A 180 2.19 -10.86 -1.44
C ILE A 180 2.83 -11.86 -0.48
N PHE A 181 2.05 -12.83 -0.01
CA PHE A 181 2.49 -13.76 1.04
C PHE A 181 3.15 -15.04 0.52
N TYR A 182 3.11 -15.31 -0.78
CA TYR A 182 3.65 -16.53 -1.39
C TYR A 182 4.39 -16.23 -2.69
N GLU A 183 5.38 -17.06 -2.99
CA GLU A 183 6.17 -17.05 -4.22
C GLU A 183 6.37 -18.49 -4.67
N ASP A 184 5.93 -18.83 -5.88
CA ASP A 184 5.99 -20.21 -6.42
C ASP A 184 5.45 -21.28 -5.45
N GLY A 185 4.42 -20.93 -4.68
CA GLY A 185 3.80 -21.81 -3.67
C GLY A 185 4.54 -21.87 -2.32
N ARG A 186 5.74 -21.30 -2.22
CA ARG A 186 6.47 -21.12 -0.95
C ARG A 186 5.91 -19.92 -0.19
N ALA A 187 5.67 -20.08 1.11
CA ALA A 187 5.32 -18.96 1.98
C ALA A 187 6.52 -18.01 2.13
N ARG A 188 6.29 -16.72 1.91
CA ARG A 188 7.30 -15.68 2.14
C ARG A 188 7.54 -15.47 3.64
N SER A 189 8.76 -15.11 3.98
CA SER A 189 9.13 -14.72 5.33
C SER A 189 8.59 -13.33 5.71
N THR A 190 8.65 -12.98 6.99
CA THR A 190 8.33 -11.64 7.49
C THR A 190 9.19 -10.56 6.83
N SER A 191 10.50 -10.81 6.66
CA SER A 191 11.38 -9.88 5.95
C SER A 191 11.04 -9.77 4.46
N GLU A 192 10.75 -10.88 3.78
CA GLU A 192 10.37 -10.88 2.36
C GLU A 192 9.05 -10.13 2.12
N VAL A 193 8.05 -10.30 2.99
CA VAL A 193 6.78 -9.56 2.90
C VAL A 193 6.98 -8.08 3.19
N LEU A 194 7.71 -7.72 4.25
CA LEU A 194 7.99 -6.32 4.58
C LEU A 194 8.67 -5.62 3.41
N ALA A 195 9.69 -6.25 2.85
CA ALA A 195 10.49 -5.74 1.75
C ALA A 195 9.66 -5.60 0.45
N SER A 196 8.75 -6.55 0.18
CA SER A 196 7.77 -6.42 -0.91
C SER A 196 6.78 -5.26 -0.72
N LEU A 197 6.47 -4.89 0.53
CA LEU A 197 5.55 -3.79 0.84
C LEU A 197 6.25 -2.42 0.83
N THR A 198 7.50 -2.35 1.31
CA THR A 198 8.30 -1.11 1.32
C THR A 198 8.79 -0.71 -0.06
N GLY A 199 8.76 -1.63 -1.04
CA GLY A 199 9.34 -1.43 -2.37
C GLY A 199 10.84 -1.73 -2.40
N ASP A 200 11.43 -2.12 -1.27
CA ASP A 200 12.80 -2.60 -1.18
C ASP A 200 12.80 -4.11 -1.50
N ARG A 201 12.84 -4.52 -2.77
CA ARG A 201 13.02 -5.96 -3.05
C ARG A 201 14.35 -6.45 -2.44
N PRO A 202 14.38 -7.46 -1.54
CA PRO A 202 15.63 -8.10 -1.16
C PRO A 202 16.24 -8.74 -2.40
N ALA A 203 17.57 -8.67 -2.54
CA ALA A 203 18.25 -9.47 -3.55
C ALA A 203 17.86 -10.94 -3.38
N PRO A 204 17.59 -11.70 -4.47
CA PRO A 204 17.27 -13.12 -4.37
C PRO A 204 18.33 -13.83 -3.54
N GLN A 205 17.93 -14.45 -2.42
CA GLN A 205 18.83 -15.27 -1.63
C GLN A 205 19.10 -16.55 -2.44
N ILE A 206 20.20 -16.55 -3.20
CA ILE A 206 20.67 -17.77 -3.84
C ILE A 206 21.07 -18.74 -2.71
N PRO A 207 20.54 -19.99 -2.69
CA PRO A 207 20.91 -20.96 -1.67
C PRO A 207 22.43 -21.14 -1.64
N ALA A 208 23.00 -21.18 -0.43
CA ALA A 208 24.45 -21.25 -0.17
C ALA A 208 25.17 -22.42 -0.88
N SER A 209 24.42 -23.38 -1.43
CA SER A 209 24.88 -24.44 -2.33
C SER A 209 25.55 -23.92 -3.61
N ALA A 210 25.18 -22.73 -4.10
CA ALA A 210 25.70 -22.17 -5.35
C ALA A 210 27.07 -21.45 -5.19
N ASN A 211 27.42 -21.03 -3.96
CA ASN A 211 28.68 -20.31 -3.69
C ASN A 211 29.94 -21.19 -3.74
N ARG A 212 29.79 -22.52 -3.89
CA ARG A 212 30.94 -23.42 -4.08
C ARG A 212 31.41 -23.53 -5.53
N ALA A 213 30.60 -23.09 -6.51
CA ALA A 213 30.95 -23.19 -7.93
C ALA A 213 31.60 -21.92 -8.50
N ALA A 214 31.61 -20.81 -7.75
CA ALA A 214 32.11 -19.50 -8.21
C ALA A 214 33.53 -19.15 -7.72
N ALA A 215 34.26 -20.09 -7.11
CA ALA A 215 35.64 -19.89 -6.65
C ALA A 215 36.70 -20.38 -7.66
N ALA A 216 36.39 -20.37 -8.97
CA ALA A 216 37.39 -20.53 -10.01
C ALA A 216 37.74 -19.15 -10.57
N SER A 217 38.99 -18.71 -10.33
CA SER A 217 39.54 -17.46 -10.86
C SER A 217 39.44 -17.42 -12.40
N PRO A 218 39.23 -16.25 -13.02
CA PRO A 218 39.27 -16.15 -14.48
C PRO A 218 40.70 -16.36 -14.99
N ASP A 219 40.87 -17.25 -15.97
CA ASP A 219 42.10 -17.38 -16.76
C ASP A 219 42.31 -16.10 -17.58
N LEU A 220 43.38 -15.36 -17.25
CA LEU A 220 43.87 -14.21 -18.00
C LEU A 220 44.94 -14.67 -18.99
N ASP A 221 44.97 -14.10 -20.20
CA ASP A 221 46.11 -14.32 -21.10
C ASP A 221 47.33 -13.45 -20.71
N ASP A 222 48.48 -13.73 -21.33
CA ASP A 222 49.77 -13.06 -21.07
C ASP A 222 49.78 -11.55 -21.44
N SER A 223 48.63 -11.00 -21.81
CA SER A 223 48.39 -9.58 -22.08
C SER A 223 47.29 -8.97 -21.20
N GLY A 224 46.76 -9.72 -20.22
CA GLY A 224 45.85 -9.22 -19.19
C GLY A 224 44.38 -9.10 -19.63
N ASN A 225 43.95 -9.75 -20.72
CA ASN A 225 42.57 -9.67 -21.21
C ASN A 225 41.72 -10.90 -20.82
N ILE A 226 40.42 -10.67 -20.59
CA ILE A 226 39.43 -11.72 -20.28
C ILE A 226 39.02 -12.45 -21.57
N ARG A 227 39.17 -13.78 -21.59
CA ARG A 227 38.69 -14.62 -22.70
C ARG A 227 37.20 -14.95 -22.58
N LEU A 228 36.36 -14.40 -23.46
CA LEU A 228 34.94 -14.77 -23.57
C LEU A 228 34.75 -15.81 -24.68
N ALA A 229 34.67 -17.10 -24.32
CA ALA A 229 34.30 -18.17 -25.25
C ALA A 229 32.85 -18.62 -24.97
N GLY A 230 31.93 -18.28 -25.86
CA GLY A 230 30.54 -18.74 -25.80
C GLY A 230 29.69 -18.16 -26.93
N SER A 231 29.34 -19.01 -27.90
CA SER A 231 28.51 -18.71 -29.07
C SER A 231 27.05 -18.46 -28.69
N TYR A 232 26.52 -17.27 -29.01
CA TYR A 232 25.10 -16.94 -28.89
C TYR A 232 24.44 -16.91 -30.27
N THR A 233 23.51 -17.83 -30.53
CA THR A 233 22.63 -17.83 -31.71
C THR A 233 21.27 -17.23 -31.35
N PRO A 234 20.79 -16.18 -32.03
CA PRO A 234 19.47 -15.61 -31.75
C PRO A 234 18.36 -16.37 -32.48
N ALA A 235 17.42 -16.94 -31.74
CA ALA A 235 16.18 -17.45 -32.32
C ALA A 235 15.21 -16.29 -32.58
N ARG A 236 15.01 -15.94 -33.85
CA ARG A 236 13.88 -15.12 -34.31
C ARG A 236 12.61 -15.97 -34.27
N ASN A 237 11.54 -15.45 -33.66
CA ASN A 237 10.20 -15.94 -33.96
C ASN A 237 9.30 -14.77 -34.35
N THR A 238 8.87 -14.79 -35.61
CA THR A 238 7.97 -13.83 -36.25
C THR A 238 6.59 -14.48 -36.40
N SER A 239 5.52 -13.82 -35.94
CA SER A 239 4.15 -13.99 -36.45
C SER A 239 3.21 -12.86 -35.99
N PRO A 240 2.09 -12.61 -36.69
CA PRO A 240 1.67 -11.27 -37.12
C PRO A 240 0.64 -10.55 -36.22
N VAL A 241 0.61 -9.22 -36.37
CA VAL A 241 -0.30 -8.28 -35.70
C VAL A 241 -1.71 -8.34 -36.29
N ALA A 242 -2.72 -8.48 -35.42
CA ALA A 242 -4.12 -8.17 -35.70
C ALA A 242 -4.57 -7.02 -34.76
N PRO A 243 -5.49 -6.13 -35.18
CA PRO A 243 -5.74 -4.86 -34.50
C PRO A 243 -6.83 -4.99 -33.43
N GLY A 244 -6.65 -4.27 -32.31
CA GLY A 244 -7.76 -3.87 -31.44
C GLY A 244 -7.89 -4.59 -30.10
N SER A 245 -7.05 -4.22 -29.13
CA SER A 245 -7.42 -4.04 -27.72
C SER A 245 -6.20 -3.45 -27.01
N HIS A 246 -6.28 -2.22 -26.53
CA HIS A 246 -5.26 -1.62 -25.69
C HIS A 246 -5.23 -2.40 -24.38
N ARG A 247 -4.33 -3.38 -24.29
CA ARG A 247 -3.95 -4.01 -23.03
C ARG A 247 -2.89 -3.12 -22.39
N VAL A 248 -3.32 -2.35 -21.39
CA VAL A 248 -2.43 -1.58 -20.50
C VAL A 248 -2.19 -2.42 -19.25
N GLY A 249 -0.91 -2.60 -18.90
CA GLY A 249 -0.45 -3.10 -17.60
C GLY A 249 -0.21 -4.62 -17.53
N ASN A 250 1.04 -5.05 -17.80
CA ASN A 250 1.52 -6.36 -17.39
C ASN A 250 1.63 -6.36 -15.86
N GLY A 251 0.91 -7.27 -15.21
CA GLY A 251 0.51 -7.18 -13.81
C GLY A 251 1.65 -6.99 -12.80
N GLU A 252 1.40 -6.10 -11.84
CA GLU A 252 1.86 -6.18 -10.46
C GLU A 252 0.95 -5.23 -9.64
N LEU A 253 0.00 -5.84 -8.92
CA LEU A 253 -0.94 -5.26 -7.94
C LEU A 253 -2.11 -4.41 -8.47
N SER A 254 -3.29 -5.04 -8.65
CA SER A 254 -4.57 -4.33 -8.80
C SER A 254 -5.21 -4.04 -7.42
N PRO A 255 -5.97 -2.94 -7.26
CA PRO A 255 -6.36 -2.34 -5.99
C PRO A 255 -7.56 -3.03 -5.32
N ALA A 256 -7.37 -4.28 -4.93
CA ALA A 256 -8.37 -5.11 -4.27
C ALA A 256 -7.85 -5.65 -2.95
N LEU A 257 -7.30 -4.78 -2.11
CA LEU A 257 -6.83 -5.19 -0.80
C LEU A 257 -7.83 -4.87 0.29
N VAL A 258 -8.56 -5.93 0.63
CA VAL A 258 -9.52 -6.05 1.72
C VAL A 258 -8.90 -5.65 3.06
N GLU A 259 -9.28 -4.50 3.60
CA GLU A 259 -9.14 -4.24 5.03
C GLU A 259 -10.18 -5.08 5.78
N ILE A 260 -9.78 -6.25 6.28
CA ILE A 260 -10.55 -7.00 7.30
C ILE A 260 -10.21 -6.51 8.72
N LEU A 261 -9.32 -5.53 8.92
CA LEU A 261 -8.80 -5.20 10.26
C LEU A 261 -9.06 -3.78 10.79
N ALA A 262 -9.84 -2.93 10.12
CA ALA A 262 -10.39 -1.70 10.75
C ALA A 262 -11.58 -1.96 11.69
N SER A 263 -12.03 -3.22 11.84
CA SER A 263 -13.12 -3.59 12.76
C SER A 263 -12.67 -4.07 14.16
N LEU A 264 -11.37 -3.98 14.48
CA LEU A 264 -10.85 -4.48 15.77
C LEU A 264 -10.39 -3.43 16.79
N ASP A 265 -10.66 -2.14 16.56
CA ASP A 265 -10.53 -1.09 17.60
C ASP A 265 -11.90 -0.53 18.03
N ALA A 266 -12.88 -1.42 18.22
CA ALA A 266 -13.94 -1.17 19.18
C ALA A 266 -13.47 -1.75 20.53
N PRO A 267 -13.29 -0.95 21.59
CA PRO A 267 -13.01 -1.52 22.91
C PRO A 267 -14.16 -2.47 23.25
N ARG A 268 -13.84 -3.75 23.50
CA ARG A 268 -14.79 -4.68 24.10
C ARG A 268 -15.23 -4.04 25.41
N SER A 269 -16.47 -3.58 25.47
CA SER A 269 -17.09 -3.13 26.71
C SER A 269 -16.96 -4.28 27.69
N ALA A 270 -16.16 -4.11 28.74
CA ALA A 270 -16.12 -5.05 29.84
C ALA A 270 -17.56 -5.25 30.32
N GLY A 271 -18.00 -6.50 30.32
CA GLY A 271 -19.36 -6.90 30.62
C GLY A 271 -19.82 -6.27 31.93
N ARG A 272 -21.03 -5.72 31.87
CA ARG A 272 -21.87 -5.37 33.01
C ARG A 272 -22.02 -6.62 33.89
N ALA A 273 -21.23 -6.72 34.95
CA ALA A 273 -21.51 -7.64 36.04
C ALA A 273 -22.76 -7.12 36.78
N ARG A 274 -23.86 -7.88 36.67
CA ARG A 274 -25.01 -7.80 37.56
C ARG A 274 -24.97 -8.99 38.52
N ASN A 275 -25.49 -8.73 39.72
CA ASN A 275 -25.78 -9.59 40.87
C ASN A 275 -24.60 -9.75 41.86
N SER A 276 -24.76 -9.46 43.16
CA SER A 276 -25.98 -9.44 43.99
C SER A 276 -25.99 -8.28 44.99
#